data_AF-A0A956U1M3-F1
#
_entry.id   AF-A0A956U1M3-F1
#
_cell.length_a   1.000
_cell.length_b   1.000
_cell.length_c   1.000
_cell.angle_alpha   90.00
_cell.angle_beta   90.00
_cell.angle_gamma   90.00
#
_symmetry.space_group_name_H-M   'P 1'
#
loop_
_entity.id
_entity.type
_entity.pdbx_description
1 polymer ?
#
loop_
_entity_poly.entity_id
_entity_poly.type
_entity_poly.pdbx_seq_one_letter_code
_entity_poly.pdbx_strand_id
1 'polypeptide(L)'
;SWVDLFGGKLKSIKNLDTKLVATRIIADNARHAKLFSDRARELGETPETYAPPAIGQKIYDILEAYDDTFDDMAYAWGSLIHFSALLDVYESAADPESKKVVEAVHKDVREHLAYLEEYFAENAKTPELKKRAEDVKKVADEIYADREDEEIKWYVS
;
A
#
# COMPACT_ATOMS: atom_id res chain seq x y z
N SER A 1 -9.28 -5.57 6.09
CA SER A 1 -8.58 -5.14 4.85
C SER A 1 -7.74 -3.89 5.14
N TRP A 2 -6.86 -3.47 4.23
CA TRP A 2 -6.10 -2.21 4.35
C TRP A 2 -7.00 -1.01 4.66
N VAL A 3 -8.13 -0.93 3.95
CA VAL A 3 -9.16 0.11 4.12
C VAL A 3 -9.75 0.09 5.53
N ASP A 4 -10.04 -1.10 6.08
CA ASP A 4 -10.62 -1.22 7.43
C ASP A 4 -9.62 -0.83 8.52
N LEU A 5 -8.37 -1.26 8.37
CA LEU A 5 -7.31 -0.99 9.34
C LEU A 5 -7.06 0.51 9.47
N PHE A 6 -6.75 1.18 8.35
CA PHE A 6 -6.50 2.62 8.35
C PHE A 6 -7.77 3.43 8.59
N GLY A 7 -8.94 2.94 8.14
CA GLY A 7 -10.24 3.53 8.42
C GLY A 7 -10.55 3.57 9.93
N GLY A 8 -10.19 2.51 10.66
CA GLY A 8 -10.29 2.47 12.12
C GLY A 8 -9.40 3.53 12.80
N LYS A 9 -8.20 3.74 12.26
CA LYS A 9 -7.23 4.71 12.79
C LYS A 9 -7.57 6.18 12.49
N LEU A 10 -8.45 6.48 11.51
CA LEU A 10 -8.83 7.87 11.20
C LEU A 10 -9.35 8.67 12.41
N LYS A 11 -9.95 7.99 13.40
CA LYS A 11 -10.46 8.63 14.62
C LYS A 11 -9.34 9.16 15.53
N SER A 12 -8.16 8.52 15.53
CA SER A 12 -7.02 8.93 16.37
C SER A 12 -6.17 10.02 15.73
N ILE A 13 -6.22 10.20 14.41
CA ILE A 13 -5.51 11.26 13.70
C ILE A 13 -6.13 12.62 14.08
N LYS A 14 -5.39 13.49 14.76
CA LYS A 14 -5.88 14.81 15.21
C LYS A 14 -5.62 15.92 14.20
N ASN A 15 -4.49 15.87 13.51
CA ASN A 15 -4.13 16.86 12.49
C ASN A 15 -5.06 16.68 11.26
N LEU A 16 -5.68 17.77 10.81
CA LEU A 16 -6.63 17.74 9.71
C LEU A 16 -5.97 17.44 8.37
N ASP A 17 -4.81 18.02 8.09
CA ASP A 17 -4.08 17.81 6.84
C ASP A 17 -3.62 16.35 6.73
N THR A 18 -3.06 15.80 7.83
CA THR A 18 -2.71 14.37 7.91
C THR A 18 -3.94 13.48 7.71
N LYS A 19 -5.08 13.86 8.28
CA LYS A 19 -6.33 13.10 8.13
C LYS A 19 -6.86 13.14 6.70
N LEU A 20 -6.70 14.26 6.00
CA LEU A 20 -7.09 14.40 4.59
C LEU A 20 -6.23 13.50 3.71
N VAL A 21 -4.91 13.49 3.91
CA VAL A 21 -3.99 12.59 3.21
C VAL A 21 -4.37 11.13 3.46
N ALA A 22 -4.54 10.74 4.73
CA ALA A 22 -4.96 9.39 5.11
C ALA A 22 -6.27 8.96 4.42
N THR A 23 -7.27 9.83 4.49
CA THR A 23 -8.60 9.55 3.93
C THR A 23 -8.56 9.40 2.41
N ARG A 24 -7.75 10.22 1.72
CA ARG A 24 -7.57 10.13 0.27
C ARG A 24 -6.96 8.78 -0.12
N ILE A 25 -5.88 8.38 0.54
CA ILE A 25 -5.19 7.10 0.30
C ILE A 25 -6.14 5.92 0.55
N ILE A 26 -6.94 5.97 1.63
CA ILE A 26 -7.92 4.92 1.94
C ILE A 26 -9.01 4.82 0.87
N ALA A 27 -9.57 5.96 0.45
CA ALA A 27 -10.65 6.00 -0.55
C ALA A 27 -10.18 5.48 -1.91
N ASP A 28 -8.97 5.87 -2.33
CA ASP A 28 -8.40 5.40 -3.59
C ASP A 28 -8.05 3.91 -3.52
N ASN A 29 -7.50 3.40 -2.40
CA ASN A 29 -7.26 1.97 -2.22
C ASN A 29 -8.55 1.14 -2.28
N ALA A 30 -9.66 1.64 -1.72
CA ALA A 30 -10.97 0.98 -1.84
C ALA A 30 -11.43 0.92 -3.31
N ARG A 31 -11.20 2.00 -4.06
CA ARG A 31 -11.47 2.03 -5.50
C ARG A 31 -10.55 1.08 -6.27
N HIS A 32 -9.26 1.01 -5.94
CA HIS A 32 -8.30 0.09 -6.57
C HIS A 32 -8.73 -1.36 -6.40
N ALA A 33 -9.09 -1.75 -5.17
CA ALA A 33 -9.61 -3.08 -4.89
C ALA A 33 -10.85 -3.41 -5.75
N LYS A 34 -11.76 -2.44 -5.93
CA LYS A 34 -12.90 -2.57 -6.82
C LYS A 34 -12.49 -2.72 -8.29
N LEU A 35 -11.57 -1.89 -8.79
CA LEU A 35 -11.12 -1.92 -10.18
C LEU A 35 -10.48 -3.29 -10.53
N PHE A 36 -9.60 -3.79 -9.67
CA PHE A 36 -9.00 -5.12 -9.86
C PHE A 36 -10.05 -6.23 -9.76
N SER A 37 -10.96 -6.14 -8.80
CA SER A 37 -12.05 -7.12 -8.62
C SER A 37 -12.99 -7.17 -9.83
N ASP A 38 -13.39 -6.02 -10.37
CA ASP A 38 -14.23 -5.94 -11.56
C ASP A 38 -13.50 -6.54 -12.77
N ARG A 39 -12.22 -6.19 -12.97
CA ARG A 39 -11.43 -6.72 -14.08
C ARG A 39 -11.22 -8.23 -14.00
N ALA A 40 -10.98 -8.76 -12.80
CA ALA A 40 -10.88 -10.20 -12.60
C ALA A 40 -12.19 -10.92 -12.97
N ARG A 41 -13.37 -10.37 -12.61
CA ARG A 41 -14.66 -10.94 -13.04
C ARG A 41 -14.83 -10.92 -14.56
N GLU A 42 -14.40 -9.85 -15.23
CA GLU A 42 -14.43 -9.77 -16.70
C GLU A 42 -13.55 -10.83 -17.38
N LEU A 43 -12.48 -11.25 -16.72
CA LEU A 43 -11.61 -12.34 -17.16
C LEU A 43 -12.16 -13.73 -16.82
N GLY A 44 -13.31 -13.82 -16.13
CA GLY A 44 -13.94 -15.08 -15.71
C GLY A 44 -13.43 -15.62 -14.37
N GLU A 45 -12.63 -14.85 -13.64
CA GLU A 45 -12.13 -15.21 -12.32
C GLU A 45 -13.15 -14.90 -11.21
N THR A 46 -12.96 -15.52 -10.03
CA THR A 46 -13.76 -15.25 -8.83
C THR A 46 -12.92 -14.55 -7.77
N PRO A 47 -12.90 -13.20 -7.73
CA PRO A 47 -12.03 -12.43 -6.84
C PRO A 47 -12.21 -12.79 -5.36
N GLU A 48 -13.42 -13.19 -4.96
CA GLU A 48 -13.77 -13.54 -3.58
C GLU A 48 -13.07 -14.82 -3.10
N THR A 49 -12.56 -15.64 -4.02
CA THR A 49 -11.79 -16.84 -3.69
C THR A 49 -10.30 -16.58 -3.55
N TYR A 50 -9.83 -15.35 -3.84
CA TYR A 50 -8.44 -14.98 -3.63
C TYR A 50 -8.12 -15.02 -2.13
N ALA A 51 -7.28 -15.98 -1.75
CA ALA A 51 -6.68 -16.05 -0.43
C ALA A 51 -5.31 -15.37 -0.48
N PRO A 52 -5.09 -14.26 0.25
CA PRO A 52 -3.76 -13.67 0.31
C PRO A 52 -2.77 -14.66 0.93
N PRO A 53 -1.50 -14.66 0.49
CA PRO A 53 -0.44 -15.46 1.13
C PRO A 53 -0.37 -15.18 2.64
N ALA A 54 0.08 -16.15 3.43
CA ALA A 54 0.18 -16.00 4.90
C ALA A 54 1.05 -14.81 5.32
N ILE A 55 2.07 -14.48 4.53
CA ILE A 55 2.90 -13.27 4.72
C ILE A 55 2.10 -11.96 4.58
N GLY A 56 1.01 -11.96 3.81
CA GLY A 56 0.07 -10.84 3.73
C GLY A 56 -0.64 -10.56 5.06
N GLN A 57 -0.80 -11.56 5.94
CA GLN A 57 -1.35 -11.36 7.29
C GLN A 57 -0.33 -10.66 8.22
N LYS A 58 0.97 -10.98 8.10
CA LYS A 58 2.04 -10.35 8.90
C LYS A 58 2.08 -8.83 8.74
N ILE A 59 1.75 -8.32 7.55
CA ILE A 59 1.64 -6.89 7.26
C ILE A 59 0.60 -6.23 8.18
N TYR A 60 -0.57 -6.86 8.33
CA TYR A 60 -1.64 -6.33 9.19
C TYR A 60 -1.25 -6.38 10.66
N ASP A 61 -0.61 -7.46 11.10
CA ASP A 61 -0.17 -7.61 12.50
C ASP A 61 0.85 -6.52 12.90
N ILE A 62 1.78 -6.18 12.01
CA ILE A 62 2.78 -5.12 12.22
C ILE A 62 2.11 -3.75 12.34
N LEU A 63 1.16 -3.47 11.46
CA LEU A 63 0.48 -2.19 11.45
C LEU A 63 -0.50 -2.02 12.59
N GLU A 64 -1.16 -3.07 13.04
CA GLU A 64 -1.96 -3.03 14.27
C GLU A 64 -1.11 -2.70 15.50
N ALA A 65 0.18 -3.06 15.50
CA ALA A 65 1.11 -2.75 16.58
C ALA A 65 1.60 -1.29 16.59
N TYR A 66 1.44 -0.52 15.51
CA TYR A 66 1.80 0.90 15.51
C TYR A 66 0.74 1.76 16.20
N ASP A 67 1.15 2.40 17.30
CA ASP A 67 0.33 3.35 18.05
C ASP A 67 0.44 4.80 17.53
N ASP A 68 1.42 5.07 16.66
CA ASP A 68 1.78 6.41 16.18
C ASP A 68 1.44 6.59 14.70
N THR A 69 0.64 7.62 14.38
CA THR A 69 0.29 7.98 12.99
C THR A 69 1.53 8.28 12.14
N PHE A 70 2.61 8.77 12.74
CA PHE A 70 3.85 9.01 12.00
C PHE A 70 4.43 7.71 11.42
N ASP A 71 4.42 6.62 12.21
CA ASP A 71 4.92 5.32 11.78
C ASP A 71 3.97 4.67 10.77
N ASP A 72 2.66 4.80 10.98
CA ASP A 72 1.65 4.35 10.02
C ASP A 72 1.87 4.97 8.63
N MET A 73 2.13 6.27 8.57
CA MET A 73 2.41 6.98 7.31
C MET A 73 3.75 6.56 6.71
N ALA A 74 4.75 6.28 7.54
CA ALA A 74 6.08 5.89 7.06
C ALA A 74 6.05 4.49 6.46
N TYR A 75 5.31 3.58 7.08
CA TYR A 75 5.08 2.25 6.55
C TYR A 75 4.28 2.31 5.25
N ALA A 76 3.18 3.09 5.22
CA ALA A 76 2.39 3.27 4.01
C ALA A 76 3.25 3.81 2.85
N TRP A 77 4.19 4.72 3.14
CA TRP A 77 5.13 5.23 2.15
C TRP A 77 6.01 4.14 1.56
N GLY A 78 6.64 3.30 2.38
CA GLY A 78 7.44 2.18 1.91
C GLY A 78 6.62 1.18 1.10
N SER A 79 5.45 0.80 1.64
CA SER A 79 4.52 -0.12 0.98
C SER A 79 4.08 0.38 -0.40
N LEU A 80 3.83 1.68 -0.57
CA LEU A 80 3.44 2.26 -1.86
C LEU A 80 4.60 2.32 -2.86
N ILE A 81 5.85 2.49 -2.41
CA ILE A 81 7.03 2.40 -3.29
C ILE A 81 7.12 0.99 -3.88
N HIS A 82 6.99 -0.04 -3.03
CA HIS A 82 6.97 -1.44 -3.48
C HIS A 82 5.79 -1.73 -4.40
N PHE A 83 4.60 -1.26 -4.04
CA PHE A 83 3.42 -1.46 -4.88
C PHE A 83 3.56 -0.78 -6.23
N SER A 84 4.18 0.41 -6.30
CA SER A 84 4.47 1.09 -7.57
C SER A 84 5.38 0.24 -8.46
N ALA A 85 6.43 -0.38 -7.91
CA ALA A 85 7.31 -1.27 -8.67
C ALA A 85 6.57 -2.53 -9.16
N LEU A 86 5.66 -3.10 -8.36
CA LEU A 86 4.82 -4.22 -8.80
C LEU A 86 3.86 -3.82 -9.94
N LEU A 87 3.30 -2.61 -9.90
CA LEU A 87 2.45 -2.10 -10.96
C LEU A 87 3.20 -1.98 -12.28
N ASP A 88 4.49 -1.60 -12.28
CA ASP A 88 5.32 -1.60 -13.48
C ASP A 88 5.42 -3.00 -14.10
N VAL A 89 5.62 -4.03 -13.27
CA VAL A 89 5.66 -5.43 -13.73
C VAL A 89 4.30 -5.83 -14.31
N TYR A 90 3.21 -5.55 -13.61
CA TYR A 90 1.86 -5.88 -14.07
C TYR A 90 1.51 -5.17 -15.37
N GLU A 91 1.86 -3.89 -15.51
CA GLU A 91 1.61 -3.10 -16.72
C GLU A 91 2.34 -3.68 -17.94
N SER A 92 3.54 -4.24 -17.74
CA SER A 92 4.33 -4.86 -18.81
C SER A 92 3.77 -6.19 -19.30
N ALA A 93 3.05 -6.91 -18.44
CA ALA A 93 2.50 -8.25 -18.72
C ALA A 93 0.99 -8.23 -19.06
N ALA A 94 0.29 -7.12 -18.79
CA ALA A 94 -1.15 -7.02 -18.92
C ALA A 94 -1.65 -6.97 -20.39
N ASP A 95 -2.82 -7.57 -20.63
CA ASP A 95 -3.58 -7.30 -21.85
C ASP A 95 -4.05 -5.82 -21.92
N PRO A 96 -4.44 -5.29 -23.09
CA PRO A 96 -4.77 -3.87 -23.25
C PRO A 96 -5.86 -3.33 -22.31
N GLU A 97 -6.85 -4.13 -21.91
CA GLU A 97 -7.91 -3.67 -21.00
C GLU A 97 -7.46 -3.72 -19.54
N SER A 98 -6.73 -4.78 -19.16
CA SER A 98 -6.10 -4.87 -17.84
C SER A 98 -5.05 -3.77 -17.64
N LYS A 99 -4.31 -3.42 -18.70
CA LYS A 99 -3.33 -2.34 -18.67
C LYS A 99 -3.94 -0.99 -18.29
N LYS A 100 -5.12 -0.65 -18.82
CA LYS A 100 -5.82 0.60 -18.44
C LYS A 100 -6.15 0.66 -16.95
N VAL A 101 -6.52 -0.49 -16.36
CA VAL A 101 -6.78 -0.59 -14.92
C VAL A 101 -5.49 -0.36 -14.13
N VAL A 102 -4.40 -1.02 -14.52
CA VAL A 102 -3.08 -0.86 -13.88
C VAL A 102 -2.59 0.58 -13.98
N GLU A 103 -2.68 1.21 -15.16
CA GLU A 103 -2.29 2.61 -15.37
C GLU A 103 -3.08 3.59 -14.49
N ALA A 104 -4.40 3.37 -14.33
CA ALA A 104 -5.24 4.18 -13.46
C ALA A 104 -4.80 4.09 -11.99
N VAL A 105 -4.57 2.87 -11.50
CA VAL A 105 -4.06 2.61 -10.14
C VAL A 105 -2.67 3.23 -9.97
N HIS A 106 -1.79 3.06 -10.94
CA HIS A 106 -0.42 3.56 -10.90
C HIS A 106 -0.37 5.10 -10.84
N LYS A 107 -1.26 5.78 -11.55
CA LYS A 107 -1.40 7.24 -11.45
C LYS A 107 -1.73 7.67 -10.01
N ASP A 108 -2.70 7.01 -9.37
CA ASP A 108 -3.11 7.36 -8.01
C ASP A 108 -1.99 7.08 -7.00
N VAL A 109 -1.27 5.96 -7.14
CA VAL A 109 -0.14 5.62 -6.27
C VAL A 109 0.97 6.68 -6.35
N ARG A 110 1.27 7.19 -7.55
CA ARG A 110 2.24 8.30 -7.71
C ARG A 110 1.77 9.58 -7.01
N GLU A 111 0.48 9.90 -7.07
CA GLU A 111 -0.10 11.03 -6.32
C GLU A 111 0.02 10.81 -4.81
N HIS A 112 -0.25 9.60 -4.31
CA HIS A 112 -0.11 9.26 -2.89
C HIS A 112 1.33 9.37 -2.40
N LEU A 113 2.31 8.91 -3.20
CA LEU A 113 3.73 9.04 -2.88
C LEU A 113 4.13 10.52 -2.75
N ALA A 114 3.67 11.38 -3.65
CA ALA A 114 3.93 12.81 -3.56
C ALA A 114 3.33 13.45 -2.28
N TYR A 115 2.11 13.04 -1.89
CA TYR A 115 1.50 13.51 -0.63
C TYR A 115 2.30 13.06 0.61
N LEU A 116 2.81 11.84 0.60
CA LEU A 116 3.61 11.30 1.71
C LEU A 116 4.99 11.98 1.77
N GLU A 117 5.62 12.23 0.63
CA GLU A 117 6.85 13.02 0.55
C GLU A 117 6.69 14.42 1.16
N GLU A 118 5.61 15.12 0.81
CA GLU A 118 5.28 16.43 1.38
C GLU A 118 5.01 16.32 2.90
N TYR A 119 4.20 15.35 3.32
CA TYR A 119 3.95 15.08 4.73
C TYR A 119 5.25 14.88 5.53
N PHE A 120 6.18 14.06 5.04
CA PHE A 120 7.45 13.81 5.73
C PHE A 120 8.42 14.99 5.67
N ALA A 121 8.41 15.77 4.59
CA ALA A 121 9.18 17.01 4.52
C ALA A 121 8.75 18.00 5.62
N GLU A 122 7.45 18.04 5.93
CA GLU A 122 6.90 18.90 6.97
C GLU A 122 7.00 18.33 8.38
N ASN A 123 6.92 17.00 8.55
CA ASN A 123 6.77 16.40 9.88
C ASN A 123 8.07 15.76 10.40
N ALA A 124 8.99 15.33 9.54
CA ALA A 124 10.30 14.79 9.93
C ALA A 124 11.37 15.89 10.06
N LYS A 125 11.13 16.88 10.93
CA LYS A 125 12.01 18.08 11.03
C LYS A 125 13.35 17.85 11.70
N THR A 126 13.52 16.76 12.46
CA THR A 126 14.78 16.45 13.16
C THR A 126 15.49 15.24 12.54
N PRO A 127 16.82 15.10 12.69
CA PRO A 127 17.54 13.92 12.23
C PRO A 127 16.97 12.59 12.76
N GLU A 128 16.49 12.59 14.01
CA GLU A 128 15.91 11.41 14.66
C GLU A 128 14.58 11.02 14.01
N LEU A 129 13.71 12.00 13.71
CA LEU A 129 12.44 11.74 13.03
C LEU A 129 12.64 11.28 11.59
N LYS A 130 13.62 11.86 10.87
CA LYS A 130 13.98 11.40 9.52
C LYS A 130 14.48 9.96 9.55
N LYS A 131 15.36 9.65 10.50
CA LYS A 131 15.86 8.29 10.70
C LYS A 131 14.71 7.33 11.01
N ARG A 132 13.80 7.70 11.93
CA ARG A 132 12.63 6.88 12.27
C ARG A 132 11.75 6.61 11.05
N ALA A 133 11.45 7.63 10.25
CA ALA A 133 10.67 7.46 9.02
C ALA A 133 11.34 6.48 8.04
N GLU A 134 12.65 6.63 7.80
CA GLU A 134 13.38 5.71 6.92
C GLU A 134 13.49 4.29 7.50
N ASP A 135 13.67 4.15 8.81
CA ASP A 135 13.73 2.84 9.46
C ASP A 135 12.39 2.11 9.35
N VAL A 136 11.26 2.80 9.57
CA VAL A 136 9.92 2.23 9.39
C VAL A 136 9.61 1.95 7.92
N LYS A 137 10.06 2.81 7.00
CA LYS A 137 9.91 2.59 5.55
C LYS A 137 10.55 1.25 5.14
N LYS A 138 11.76 0.99 5.61
CA LYS A 138 12.50 -0.26 5.35
C LYS A 138 11.82 -1.51 5.90
N VAL A 139 11.03 -1.39 6.98
CA VAL A 139 10.24 -2.54 7.48
C VAL A 139 9.27 -3.02 6.41
N ALA A 140 8.66 -2.10 5.63
CA ALA A 140 7.86 -2.51 4.49
C ALA A 140 8.72 -3.27 3.47
N ASP A 141 9.89 -2.72 3.11
CA ASP A 141 10.81 -3.33 2.14
C ASP A 141 11.22 -4.76 2.52
N GLU A 142 11.55 -4.99 3.79
CA GLU A 142 11.92 -6.32 4.32
C GLU A 142 10.78 -7.33 4.18
N ILE A 143 9.55 -6.92 4.50
CA ILE A 143 8.37 -7.81 4.39
C ILE A 143 8.07 -8.14 2.92
N TYR A 144 8.23 -7.17 2.01
CA TYR A 144 7.99 -7.42 0.59
C TYR A 144 9.09 -8.29 -0.04
N ALA A 145 10.35 -8.14 0.38
CA ALA A 145 11.43 -9.05 -0.03
C ALA A 145 11.16 -10.49 0.43
N ASP A 146 10.78 -10.68 1.70
CA ASP A 146 10.39 -11.99 2.22
C ASP A 146 9.17 -12.57 1.47
N ARG A 147 8.23 -11.70 1.06
CA ARG A 147 7.04 -12.09 0.30
C ARG A 147 7.38 -12.54 -1.12
N GLU A 148 8.26 -11.82 -1.82
CA GLU A 148 8.70 -12.22 -3.17
C GLU A 148 9.32 -13.62 -3.14
N ASP A 149 10.15 -13.92 -2.14
CA ASP A 149 10.75 -15.24 -1.95
C ASP A 149 9.72 -16.35 -1.67
N GLU A 150 8.66 -16.04 -0.91
CA GLU A 150 7.56 -16.98 -0.64
C GLU A 150 6.63 -17.15 -1.86
N GLU A 151 6.30 -16.08 -2.58
CA GLU A 151 5.47 -16.13 -3.78
C GLU A 151 6.17 -16.87 -4.91
N ILE A 152 7.48 -16.65 -5.11
CA ILE A 152 8.27 -17.42 -6.08
C ILE A 152 8.20 -18.92 -5.74
N LYS A 153 8.34 -19.30 -4.48
CA LYS A 153 8.22 -20.71 -4.04
C LYS A 153 6.84 -21.29 -4.30
N TRP A 154 5.79 -20.48 -4.14
CA TRP A 154 4.40 -20.89 -4.41
C TRP A 154 4.12 -21.05 -5.91
N TYR A 155 4.64 -20.16 -6.76
CA TYR A 155 4.46 -20.24 -8.22
C TYR A 155 5.19 -21.43 -8.86
N VAL A 156 6.25 -21.94 -8.24
CA VAL A 156 7.04 -23.08 -8.76
C VAL A 156 6.67 -24.43 -8.14
N SER A 157 5.72 -24.47 -7.20
CA SER A 157 5.21 -25.69 -6.54
C SER A 157 3.90 -26.17 -7.16
#